data_AF-A0A382TXQ1-F1
#
_entry.id   AF-A0A382TXQ1-F1
#
_cell.length_a   1.000
_cell.length_b   1.000
_cell.length_c   1.000
_cell.angle_alpha   90.00
_cell.angle_beta   90.00
_cell.angle_gamma   90.00
#
_symmetry.space_group_name_H-M   'P 1'
#
loop_
_entity.id
_entity.type
_entity.pdbx_description
1 polymer ?
#
loop_
_entity_poly.entity_id
_entity_poly.type
_entity_poly.pdbx_seq_one_letter_code
_entity_poly.pdbx_strand_id
1 'polypeptide(L)'
;KELKAEREGNKTMTNNWLQSVMESIRTSHLLRGLLIGFLILLLLIPISMISGVIWEREEARNEAVKEVTDIWGGDQSIVGPWITVPYLYHGTEKQTSGNRIENVTRTETRYATFLPETLNISGTTVSQIRYRGIFKVPLYTLSLKVKGRFSKPDFSAWGTSADDILWSRAILSLGVSDSKGITEQTVLSWNNDELGFRPGSGESNGEKPGIHVLLVDALDGQTFDFSFPMTINGSGIVHFTPFGRETEIELTSDWPDPSFKGNWLPVEREVNAEGFKATWSIPFLGRNYPQQWETGAD
;
A
#
# COMPACT_ATOMS: atom_id res chain seq x y z
N LYS A 1 -15.59 101.61 -17.07
CA LYS A 1 -16.71 101.06 -16.28
C LYS A 1 -17.89 100.97 -17.25
N GLU A 2 -18.39 99.85 -17.74
CA GLU A 2 -18.24 98.42 -17.44
C GLU A 2 -18.46 97.67 -18.76
N LEU A 3 -17.76 96.53 -18.90
CA LEU A 3 -17.78 95.66 -20.07
C LEU A 3 -18.78 94.51 -19.85
N LYS A 4 -19.79 94.44 -20.72
CA LYS A 4 -20.70 93.31 -21.03
C LYS A 4 -21.30 93.65 -22.41
N ALA A 5 -21.49 92.78 -23.38
CA ALA A 5 -21.13 91.39 -23.60
C ALA A 5 -21.46 91.11 -25.08
N GLU A 6 -20.60 90.38 -25.81
CA GLU A 6 -21.02 89.53 -26.93
C GLU A 6 -19.87 88.56 -27.24
N ARG A 7 -19.89 87.36 -26.67
CA ARG A 7 -20.39 86.12 -27.30
C ARG A 7 -19.79 85.90 -28.68
N GLU A 8 -18.77 85.05 -28.74
CA GLU A 8 -18.82 83.84 -29.55
C GLU A 8 -17.70 82.86 -29.17
N GLY A 9 -18.04 81.57 -29.17
CA GLY A 9 -17.07 80.49 -29.25
C GLY A 9 -16.63 79.89 -27.91
N ASN A 10 -17.38 78.90 -27.40
CA ASN A 10 -16.77 77.58 -27.34
C ASN A 10 -17.82 76.47 -27.38
N LYS A 11 -17.72 75.67 -28.44
CA LYS A 11 -18.56 74.52 -28.75
C LYS A 11 -18.25 73.38 -27.77
N THR A 12 -19.32 72.74 -27.33
CA THR A 12 -19.38 71.37 -26.80
C THR A 12 -18.54 70.39 -27.64
N MET A 13 -17.34 70.03 -27.18
CA MET A 13 -16.49 68.97 -27.74
C MET A 13 -16.08 67.98 -26.65
N THR A 14 -17.04 67.46 -25.91
CA THR A 14 -16.84 66.36 -24.98
C THR A 14 -18.05 65.45 -25.10
N ASN A 15 -17.94 64.39 -25.92
CA ASN A 15 -18.70 63.10 -25.87
C ASN A 15 -18.77 62.33 -27.20
N ASN A 16 -18.31 62.88 -28.34
CA ASN A 16 -18.41 62.19 -29.65
C ASN A 16 -17.53 60.94 -29.81
N TRP A 17 -16.36 60.89 -29.16
CA TRP A 17 -15.45 59.73 -29.29
C TRP A 17 -16.03 58.47 -28.62
N LEU A 18 -16.71 58.63 -27.48
CA LEU A 18 -17.39 57.54 -26.79
C LEU A 18 -18.54 56.99 -27.64
N GLN A 19 -19.32 57.86 -28.28
CA GLN A 19 -20.42 57.43 -29.16
C GLN A 19 -19.91 56.70 -30.41
N SER A 20 -18.85 57.19 -31.05
CA SER A 20 -18.23 56.54 -32.21
C SER A 20 -17.65 55.15 -31.88
N VAL A 21 -17.01 55.01 -30.72
CA VAL A 21 -16.55 53.72 -30.19
C VAL A 21 -17.75 52.80 -29.93
N MET A 22 -18.84 53.32 -29.36
CA MET A 22 -20.05 52.56 -29.06
C MET A 22 -20.78 52.07 -30.33
N GLU A 23 -20.80 52.86 -31.40
CA GLU A 23 -21.37 52.45 -32.70
C GLU A 23 -20.50 51.42 -33.43
N SER A 24 -19.16 51.56 -33.38
CA SER A 24 -18.22 50.55 -33.91
C SER A 24 -18.31 49.22 -33.14
N ILE A 25 -18.54 49.26 -31.82
CA ILE A 25 -18.79 48.07 -31.00
C ILE A 25 -20.10 47.38 -31.39
N ARG A 26 -21.12 48.17 -31.75
CA ARG A 26 -22.45 47.64 -32.06
C ARG A 26 -22.51 46.95 -33.42
N THR A 27 -21.71 47.37 -34.41
CA THR A 27 -21.80 46.87 -35.80
C THR A 27 -20.77 45.78 -36.15
N SER A 28 -19.66 45.66 -35.42
CA SER A 28 -18.60 44.68 -35.73
C SER A 28 -18.73 43.36 -34.95
N HIS A 29 -19.01 42.27 -35.68
CA HIS A 29 -19.07 40.91 -35.10
C HIS A 29 -17.73 40.44 -34.50
N LEU A 30 -16.60 40.86 -35.09
CA LEU A 30 -15.25 40.53 -34.58
C LEU A 30 -14.97 41.19 -33.23
N LEU A 31 -15.36 42.46 -33.06
CA LEU A 31 -15.12 43.18 -31.81
C LEU A 31 -15.98 42.62 -30.65
N ARG A 32 -17.21 42.19 -30.94
CA ARG A 32 -18.03 41.45 -29.96
C ARG A 32 -17.36 40.15 -29.55
N GLY A 33 -16.82 39.37 -30.50
CA GLY A 33 -16.08 38.15 -30.21
C GLY A 33 -14.84 38.40 -29.34
N LEU A 34 -14.09 39.48 -29.61
CA LEU A 34 -12.92 39.87 -28.83
C LEU A 34 -13.28 40.31 -27.41
N LEU A 35 -14.36 41.09 -27.24
CA LEU A 35 -14.86 41.48 -25.92
C LEU A 35 -15.31 40.28 -25.08
N ILE A 36 -16.00 39.32 -25.72
CA ILE A 36 -16.40 38.07 -25.05
C ILE A 36 -15.16 37.26 -24.66
N GLY A 37 -14.18 37.11 -25.56
CA GLY A 37 -12.91 36.43 -25.26
C GLY A 37 -12.14 37.09 -24.12
N PHE A 38 -12.07 38.42 -24.10
CA PHE A 38 -11.46 39.19 -23.02
C PHE A 38 -12.20 38.99 -21.69
N LEU A 39 -13.54 38.99 -21.70
CA LEU A 39 -14.34 38.71 -20.51
C LEU A 39 -14.11 37.29 -19.98
N ILE A 40 -13.99 36.30 -20.87
CA ILE A 40 -13.65 34.91 -20.51
C ILE A 40 -12.26 34.86 -19.86
N LEU A 41 -11.26 35.52 -20.45
CA LEU A 41 -9.91 35.60 -19.87
C LEU A 41 -9.93 36.24 -18.48
N LEU A 42 -10.72 37.28 -18.29
CA LEU A 42 -10.88 37.95 -17.00
C LEU A 42 -11.54 37.01 -15.97
N LEU A 43 -12.54 36.23 -16.38
CA LEU A 43 -13.19 35.23 -15.53
C LEU A 43 -12.30 34.01 -15.19
N LEU A 44 -11.27 33.72 -16.00
CA LEU A 44 -10.31 32.66 -15.68
C LEU A 44 -9.42 33.01 -14.48
N ILE A 45 -9.19 34.30 -14.19
CA ILE A 45 -8.36 34.73 -13.05
C ILE A 45 -8.99 34.28 -11.71
N PRO A 46 -10.26 34.61 -11.39
CA PRO A 46 -10.93 34.11 -10.19
C PRO A 46 -10.97 32.58 -10.10
N ILE A 47 -11.22 31.89 -11.22
CA ILE A 47 -11.30 30.42 -11.23
C ILE A 47 -9.93 29.82 -10.85
N SER A 48 -8.84 30.35 -11.42
CA SER A 48 -7.48 29.92 -11.08
C SER A 48 -7.15 30.16 -9.60
N MET A 49 -7.55 31.31 -9.05
CA MET A 49 -7.36 31.61 -7.62
C MET A 49 -8.13 30.65 -6.72
N ILE A 50 -9.38 30.31 -7.07
CA ILE A 50 -10.19 29.34 -6.31
C ILE A 50 -9.53 27.96 -6.34
N SER A 51 -9.08 27.50 -7.52
CA SER A 51 -8.36 26.24 -7.65
C SER A 51 -7.07 26.22 -6.82
N GLY A 52 -6.35 27.35 -6.75
CA GLY A 52 -5.16 27.49 -5.91
C GLY A 52 -5.44 27.34 -4.42
N VAL A 53 -6.51 27.97 -3.92
CA VAL A 53 -6.93 27.84 -2.50
C VAL A 53 -7.41 26.41 -2.20
N ILE A 54 -8.12 25.77 -3.12
CA ILE A 54 -8.54 24.37 -2.98
C ILE A 54 -7.31 23.47 -2.88
N TRP A 55 -6.32 23.67 -3.74
CA TRP A 55 -5.06 22.92 -3.71
C TRP A 55 -4.33 23.09 -2.38
N GLU A 56 -4.17 24.33 -1.90
CA GLU A 56 -3.53 24.60 -0.61
C GLU A 56 -4.25 23.91 0.56
N ARG A 57 -5.60 23.91 0.54
CA ARG A 57 -6.41 23.22 1.55
C ARG A 57 -6.28 21.71 1.49
N GLU A 58 -6.21 21.15 0.30
CA GLU A 58 -5.99 19.72 0.09
C GLU A 58 -4.59 19.31 0.57
N GLU A 59 -3.55 20.08 0.23
CA GLU A 59 -2.18 19.82 0.65
C GLU A 59 -2.04 19.89 2.17
N ALA A 60 -2.58 20.93 2.80
CA ALA A 60 -2.57 21.06 4.26
C ALA A 60 -3.32 19.92 4.97
N ARG A 61 -4.43 19.43 4.38
CA ARG A 61 -5.14 18.25 4.88
C ARG A 61 -4.27 17.00 4.76
N ASN A 62 -3.66 16.79 3.60
CA ASN A 62 -2.85 15.59 3.32
C ASN A 62 -1.59 15.55 4.20
N GLU A 63 -0.94 16.69 4.42
CA GLU A 63 0.18 16.83 5.35
C GLU A 63 -0.25 16.50 6.79
N ALA A 64 -1.39 17.05 7.22
CA ALA A 64 -1.93 16.79 8.56
C ALA A 64 -2.29 15.31 8.77
N VAL A 65 -2.86 14.65 7.76
CA VAL A 65 -3.09 13.19 7.77
C VAL A 65 -1.76 12.46 7.87
N LYS A 66 -0.81 12.77 6.98
CA LYS A 66 0.49 12.11 6.90
C LYS A 66 1.25 12.18 8.23
N GLU A 67 1.29 13.35 8.87
CA GLU A 67 1.98 13.52 10.14
C GLU A 67 1.38 12.63 11.25
N VAL A 68 0.05 12.53 11.32
CA VAL A 68 -0.62 11.67 12.28
C VAL A 68 -0.37 10.19 11.97
N THR A 69 -0.46 9.79 10.69
CA THR A 69 -0.29 8.40 10.27
C THR A 69 1.16 7.92 10.38
N ASP A 70 2.15 8.79 10.14
CA ASP A 70 3.58 8.46 10.26
C ASP A 70 3.97 8.12 11.72
N ILE A 71 3.22 8.64 12.70
CA ILE A 71 3.39 8.37 14.13
C ILE A 71 2.57 7.16 14.58
N TRP A 72 1.29 7.06 14.16
CA TRP A 72 0.38 6.02 14.62
C TRP A 72 0.60 4.66 13.95
N GLY A 73 0.89 4.68 12.65
CA GLY A 73 0.83 3.54 11.76
C GLY A 73 0.08 3.93 10.49
N GLY A 74 0.77 3.82 9.35
CA GLY A 74 0.22 4.16 8.03
C GLY A 74 -0.72 3.09 7.48
N ASP A 75 -0.83 3.06 6.15
CA ASP A 75 -1.49 1.99 5.43
C ASP A 75 -0.79 0.65 5.71
N GLN A 76 -1.57 -0.35 6.12
CA GLN A 76 -1.04 -1.66 6.49
C GLN A 76 -1.15 -2.64 5.33
N SER A 77 -0.08 -3.38 5.06
CA SER A 77 -0.06 -4.51 4.15
C SER A 77 0.56 -5.69 4.85
N ILE A 78 -0.24 -6.74 5.04
CA ILE A 78 0.16 -7.98 5.71
C ILE A 78 0.37 -9.03 4.63
N VAL A 79 1.59 -9.56 4.60
CA VAL A 79 2.04 -10.53 3.61
C VAL A 79 2.50 -11.77 4.36
N GLY A 80 1.96 -12.94 4.02
CA GLY A 80 2.37 -14.20 4.64
C GLY A 80 1.42 -14.74 5.71
N PRO A 81 1.89 -15.68 6.55
CA PRO A 81 3.30 -16.08 6.70
C PRO A 81 3.83 -16.97 5.56
N TRP A 82 5.15 -17.07 5.44
CA TRP A 82 5.85 -18.04 4.59
C TRP A 82 7.06 -18.62 5.31
N ILE A 83 7.49 -19.82 4.91
CA ILE A 83 8.75 -20.41 5.37
C ILE A 83 9.83 -20.12 4.33
N THR A 84 11.00 -19.69 4.78
CA THR A 84 12.20 -19.66 3.94
C THR A 84 13.25 -20.61 4.51
N VAL A 85 13.78 -21.48 3.66
CA VAL A 85 14.83 -22.44 4.02
C VAL A 85 16.02 -22.24 3.09
N PRO A 86 17.19 -21.84 3.61
CA PRO A 86 18.42 -21.75 2.82
C PRO A 86 18.92 -23.14 2.43
N TYR A 87 19.52 -23.27 1.25
CA TYR A 87 20.16 -24.50 0.81
C TYR A 87 21.43 -24.21 -0.01
N LEU A 88 22.35 -25.18 -0.04
CA LEU A 88 23.57 -25.09 -0.83
C LEU A 88 23.28 -25.55 -2.26
N TYR A 89 23.58 -24.69 -3.22
CA TYR A 89 23.51 -25.00 -4.64
C TYR A 89 24.92 -25.17 -5.20
N HIS A 90 25.15 -26.28 -5.89
CA HIS A 90 26.43 -26.61 -6.52
C HIS A 90 26.33 -26.40 -8.03
N GLY A 91 26.67 -25.21 -8.49
CA GLY A 91 26.72 -24.87 -9.91
C GLY A 91 28.05 -25.27 -10.54
N THR A 92 28.03 -25.77 -11.78
CA THR A 92 29.25 -25.94 -12.58
C THR A 92 29.41 -24.75 -13.51
N GLU A 93 30.44 -23.94 -13.29
CA GLU A 93 30.80 -22.85 -14.21
C GLU A 93 31.97 -23.31 -15.08
N LYS A 94 31.86 -23.06 -16.40
CA LYS A 94 32.97 -23.29 -17.33
C LYS A 94 33.88 -22.07 -17.28
N GLN A 95 35.01 -22.20 -16.61
CA GLN A 95 36.05 -21.17 -16.66
C GLN A 95 37.04 -21.51 -17.76
N THR A 96 37.26 -20.54 -18.66
CA THR A 96 38.26 -20.65 -19.71
C THR A 96 39.55 -20.03 -19.19
N SER A 97 40.53 -20.87 -18.86
CA SER A 97 41.88 -20.43 -18.50
C SER A 97 42.82 -20.75 -19.67
N GLY A 98 43.09 -19.75 -20.50
CA GLY A 98 43.83 -19.92 -21.75
C GLY A 98 43.06 -20.77 -22.77
N ASN A 99 43.66 -21.89 -23.23
CA ASN A 99 43.07 -22.80 -24.23
C ASN A 99 42.36 -24.03 -23.61
N ARG A 100 42.18 -24.07 -22.28
CA ARG A 100 41.52 -25.16 -21.55
C ARG A 100 40.22 -24.65 -20.93
N ILE A 101 39.16 -25.43 -21.12
CA ILE A 101 37.88 -25.24 -20.43
C ILE A 101 37.93 -26.13 -19.20
N GLU A 102 37.94 -25.52 -18.01
CA GLU A 102 37.84 -26.24 -16.74
C GLU A 102 36.45 -26.02 -16.14
N ASN A 103 35.86 -27.12 -15.68
CA ASN A 103 34.59 -27.10 -14.95
C ASN A 103 34.93 -26.80 -13.48
N VAL A 104 34.63 -25.59 -13.02
CA VAL A 104 34.78 -25.20 -11.61
C VAL A 104 33.42 -25.34 -10.94
N THR A 105 33.35 -26.14 -9.88
CA THR A 105 32.14 -26.23 -9.05
C THR A 105 32.15 -25.04 -8.08
N ARG A 106 31.12 -24.19 -8.16
CA ARG A 106 30.91 -23.09 -7.22
C ARG A 106 29.73 -23.42 -6.34
N THR A 107 29.94 -23.34 -5.03
CA THR A 107 28.88 -23.46 -4.03
C THR A 107 28.34 -22.07 -3.73
N GLU A 108 27.03 -21.91 -3.82
CA GLU A 108 26.33 -20.69 -3.42
C GLU A 108 25.15 -21.03 -2.51
N THR A 109 24.79 -20.09 -1.63
CA THR A 109 23.58 -20.23 -0.81
C THR A 109 22.41 -19.66 -1.60
N ARG A 110 21.38 -20.48 -1.79
CA ARG A 110 20.09 -20.06 -2.34
C ARG A 110 19.00 -20.19 -1.28
N TYR A 111 17.87 -19.54 -1.53
CA TYR A 111 16.74 -19.54 -0.60
C TYR A 111 15.52 -20.14 -1.28
N ALA A 112 14.93 -21.15 -0.65
CA ALA A 112 13.65 -21.71 -1.05
C ALA A 112 12.54 -21.16 -0.16
N THR A 113 11.50 -20.62 -0.77
CA THR A 113 10.32 -20.10 -0.08
C THR A 113 9.13 -21.01 -0.30
N PHE A 114 8.41 -21.31 0.79
CA PHE A 114 7.26 -22.21 0.83
C PHE A 114 6.07 -21.52 1.49
N LEU A 115 4.91 -21.67 0.85
CA LEU A 115 3.65 -21.10 1.30
C LEU A 115 2.81 -22.14 2.08
N PRO A 116 1.95 -21.69 3.02
CA PRO A 116 1.07 -22.60 3.75
C PRO A 116 0.00 -23.22 2.86
N GLU A 117 -0.46 -24.41 3.25
CA GLU A 117 -1.60 -25.11 2.64
C GLU A 117 -2.90 -24.38 2.94
N THR A 118 -3.10 -23.98 4.19
CA THR A 118 -4.27 -23.23 4.63
C THR A 118 -3.82 -21.97 5.35
N LEU A 119 -4.51 -20.86 5.09
CA LEU A 119 -4.30 -19.59 5.77
C LEU A 119 -5.66 -19.01 6.13
N ASN A 120 -5.93 -18.93 7.43
CA ASN A 120 -7.16 -18.36 7.96
C ASN A 120 -6.81 -17.14 8.81
N ILE A 121 -7.39 -16.00 8.44
CA ILE A 121 -7.15 -14.72 9.12
C ILE A 121 -8.50 -14.21 9.62
N SER A 122 -8.69 -14.14 10.93
CA SER A 122 -9.86 -13.47 11.51
C SER A 122 -9.42 -12.17 12.17
N GLY A 123 -10.06 -11.06 11.83
CA GLY A 123 -9.71 -9.73 12.30
C GLY A 123 -10.88 -8.95 12.87
N THR A 124 -10.58 -8.11 13.85
CA THR A 124 -11.50 -7.07 14.34
C THR A 124 -10.76 -5.74 14.36
N THR A 125 -11.33 -4.73 13.71
CA THR A 125 -10.82 -3.36 13.77
C THR A 125 -11.68 -2.50 14.69
N VAL A 126 -11.04 -1.70 15.52
CA VAL A 126 -11.67 -0.64 16.31
C VAL A 126 -11.22 0.69 15.76
N SER A 127 -12.18 1.52 15.34
CA SER A 127 -11.92 2.81 14.70
C SER A 127 -11.79 3.92 15.74
N GLN A 128 -10.92 4.88 15.47
CA GLN A 128 -10.78 6.09 16.28
C GLN A 128 -10.45 7.29 15.39
N ILE A 129 -10.98 8.45 15.76
CA ILE A 129 -10.71 9.70 15.06
C ILE A 129 -9.70 10.51 15.87
N ARG A 130 -8.57 10.85 15.23
CA ARG A 130 -7.62 11.83 15.76
C ARG A 130 -7.73 13.15 15.02
N TYR A 131 -7.17 14.20 15.61
CA TYR A 131 -7.27 15.55 15.10
C TYR A 131 -5.88 16.15 14.93
N ARG A 132 -5.68 16.84 13.81
CA ARG A 132 -4.53 17.72 13.57
C ARG A 132 -5.05 19.05 13.05
N GLY A 133 -5.01 20.08 13.91
CA GLY A 133 -5.71 21.33 13.66
C GLY A 133 -7.22 21.12 13.53
N ILE A 134 -7.77 21.45 12.36
CA ILE A 134 -9.20 21.26 12.04
C ILE A 134 -9.48 19.94 11.31
N PHE A 135 -8.44 19.18 10.96
CA PHE A 135 -8.57 17.97 10.14
C PHE A 135 -8.80 16.75 11.03
N LYS A 136 -9.76 15.91 10.61
CA LYS A 136 -10.04 14.61 11.20
C LYS A 136 -9.24 13.55 10.46
N VAL A 137 -8.56 12.69 11.21
CA VAL A 137 -7.76 11.58 10.68
C VAL A 137 -8.36 10.28 11.23
N PRO A 138 -9.01 9.45 10.40
CA PRO A 138 -9.50 8.15 10.82
C PRO A 138 -8.34 7.18 10.94
N LEU A 139 -8.25 6.54 12.10
CA LEU A 139 -7.25 5.54 12.45
C LEU A 139 -7.97 4.29 12.94
N TYR A 140 -7.28 3.16 12.94
CA TYR A 140 -7.79 1.93 13.52
C TYR A 140 -6.72 1.20 14.31
N THR A 141 -7.18 0.36 15.23
CA THR A 141 -6.40 -0.73 15.82
C THR A 141 -7.00 -2.03 15.32
N LEU A 142 -6.18 -2.86 14.68
CA LEU A 142 -6.55 -4.13 14.08
C LEU A 142 -6.00 -5.27 14.93
N SER A 143 -6.90 -6.06 15.54
CA SER A 143 -6.56 -7.28 16.24
C SER A 143 -6.84 -8.48 15.34
N LEU A 144 -5.81 -9.25 15.04
CA LEU A 144 -5.82 -10.41 14.16
C LEU A 144 -5.57 -11.69 14.95
N LYS A 145 -6.20 -12.77 14.50
CA LYS A 145 -5.78 -14.14 14.80
C LYS A 145 -5.47 -14.80 13.47
N VAL A 146 -4.21 -15.10 13.26
CA VAL A 146 -3.72 -15.79 12.07
C VAL A 146 -3.49 -17.24 12.45
N LYS A 147 -4.03 -18.17 11.65
CA LYS A 147 -3.82 -19.60 11.84
C LYS A 147 -3.77 -20.33 10.50
N GLY A 148 -3.17 -21.49 10.48
CA GLY A 148 -3.09 -22.28 9.27
C GLY A 148 -2.22 -23.51 9.42
N ARG A 149 -1.84 -24.08 8.28
CA ARG A 149 -1.03 -25.29 8.21
C ARG A 149 0.00 -25.19 7.10
N PHE A 150 1.23 -25.60 7.39
CA PHE A 150 2.27 -25.88 6.40
C PHE A 150 2.41 -27.39 6.18
N SER A 151 2.69 -27.77 4.93
CA SER A 151 3.31 -29.06 4.62
C SER A 151 4.82 -28.96 4.82
N LYS A 152 5.51 -30.09 4.99
CA LYS A 152 6.98 -30.12 4.99
C LYS A 152 7.53 -29.48 3.72
N PRO A 153 8.48 -28.53 3.83
CA PRO A 153 9.17 -27.97 2.67
C PRO A 153 9.75 -29.07 1.76
N ASP A 154 9.32 -29.09 0.49
CA ASP A 154 9.74 -30.10 -0.48
C ASP A 154 10.70 -29.53 -1.52
N PHE A 155 11.94 -30.00 -1.48
CA PHE A 155 13.03 -29.61 -2.37
C PHE A 155 13.16 -30.52 -3.61
N SER A 156 12.31 -31.56 -3.73
CA SER A 156 12.39 -32.54 -4.82
C SER A 156 12.30 -31.90 -6.20
N ALA A 157 11.53 -30.81 -6.32
CA ALA A 157 11.36 -30.04 -7.56
C ALA A 157 12.66 -29.42 -8.09
N TRP A 158 13.65 -29.17 -7.23
CA TRP A 158 14.94 -28.58 -7.59
C TRP A 158 16.10 -29.60 -7.58
N GLY A 159 15.85 -30.85 -7.17
CA GLY A 159 16.87 -31.89 -7.13
C GLY A 159 17.97 -31.66 -6.08
N THR A 160 17.69 -30.86 -5.04
CA THR A 160 18.63 -30.59 -3.94
C THR A 160 18.85 -31.83 -3.08
N SER A 161 20.10 -32.15 -2.75
CA SER A 161 20.43 -33.23 -1.82
C SER A 161 19.96 -32.89 -0.40
N ALA A 162 19.54 -33.88 0.38
CA ALA A 162 19.12 -33.68 1.77
C ALA A 162 20.23 -33.05 2.64
N ASP A 163 21.49 -33.38 2.35
CA ASP A 163 22.67 -32.88 3.07
C ASP A 163 22.96 -31.39 2.78
N ASP A 164 22.44 -30.87 1.66
CA ASP A 164 22.64 -29.48 1.25
C ASP A 164 21.57 -28.54 1.82
N ILE A 165 20.53 -29.08 2.47
CA ILE A 165 19.43 -28.30 3.04
C ILE A 165 19.78 -27.83 4.46
N LEU A 166 19.77 -26.52 4.67
CA LEU A 166 20.16 -25.92 5.94
C LEU A 166 18.95 -25.69 6.85
N TRP A 167 18.35 -26.79 7.32
CA TRP A 167 17.16 -26.77 8.19
C TRP A 167 17.31 -25.91 9.45
N SER A 168 18.50 -25.89 10.05
CA SER A 168 18.81 -25.09 11.24
C SER A 168 18.72 -23.58 11.01
N ARG A 169 18.70 -23.13 9.74
CA ARG A 169 18.51 -21.73 9.35
C ARG A 169 17.12 -21.45 8.77
N ALA A 170 16.20 -22.40 8.86
CA ALA A 170 14.83 -22.18 8.42
C ALA A 170 14.16 -21.08 9.25
N ILE A 171 13.41 -20.22 8.59
CA ILE A 171 12.67 -19.13 9.22
C ILE A 171 11.23 -19.10 8.76
N LEU A 172 10.31 -18.77 9.67
CA LEU A 172 8.97 -18.32 9.34
C LEU A 172 8.97 -16.79 9.33
N SER A 173 8.54 -16.18 8.23
CA SER A 173 8.49 -14.73 8.09
C SER A 173 7.07 -14.24 7.85
N LEU A 174 6.78 -13.05 8.36
CA LEU A 174 5.56 -12.28 8.12
C LEU A 174 5.98 -10.87 7.71
N GLY A 175 5.57 -10.47 6.51
CA GLY A 175 5.77 -9.11 6.00
C GLY A 175 4.69 -8.17 6.51
N VAL A 176 5.11 -6.99 6.98
CA VAL A 176 4.21 -5.92 7.42
C VAL A 176 4.77 -4.61 6.87
N SER A 177 3.96 -3.80 6.18
CA SER A 177 4.43 -2.54 5.58
C SER A 177 5.02 -1.55 6.59
N ASP A 178 4.47 -1.50 7.80
CA ASP A 178 4.98 -0.66 8.89
C ASP A 178 5.01 -1.45 10.21
N SER A 179 6.18 -2.01 10.53
CA SER A 179 6.37 -2.77 11.78
C SER A 179 6.26 -1.91 13.03
N LYS A 180 6.37 -0.58 12.95
CA LYS A 180 6.12 0.32 14.10
C LYS A 180 4.68 0.25 14.58
N GLY A 181 3.75 -0.11 13.69
CA GLY A 181 2.35 -0.28 14.03
C GLY A 181 2.09 -1.47 14.94
N ILE A 182 3.00 -2.44 15.05
CA ILE A 182 2.82 -3.62 15.91
C ILE A 182 2.93 -3.18 17.37
N THR A 183 1.83 -3.27 18.10
CA THR A 183 1.70 -2.68 19.45
C THR A 183 1.93 -3.67 20.58
N GLU A 184 1.84 -4.97 20.29
CA GLU A 184 1.90 -6.04 21.29
C GLU A 184 2.91 -7.10 20.89
N GLN A 185 3.60 -7.67 21.89
CA GLN A 185 4.46 -8.81 21.67
C GLN A 185 3.62 -10.01 21.23
N THR A 186 4.00 -10.58 20.10
CA THR A 186 3.35 -11.75 19.52
C THR A 186 4.22 -12.99 19.72
N VAL A 187 3.58 -14.12 19.99
CA VAL A 187 4.22 -15.44 20.08
C VAL A 187 3.59 -16.36 19.04
N LEU A 188 4.42 -17.10 18.33
CA LEU A 188 4.01 -18.14 17.40
C LEU A 188 3.76 -19.42 18.19
N SER A 189 2.54 -19.95 18.13
CA SER A 189 2.27 -21.35 18.42
C SER A 189 2.58 -22.16 17.17
N TRP A 190 3.57 -23.04 17.26
CA TRP A 190 4.01 -23.95 16.21
C TRP A 190 3.79 -25.38 16.68
N ASN A 191 2.72 -26.01 16.21
CA ASN A 191 2.15 -27.22 16.82
C ASN A 191 1.87 -27.00 18.31
N ASN A 192 2.74 -27.52 19.19
CA ASN A 192 2.64 -27.37 20.65
C ASN A 192 3.75 -26.48 21.25
N ASP A 193 4.67 -25.99 20.42
CA ASP A 193 5.80 -25.18 20.86
C ASP A 193 5.48 -23.69 20.72
N GLU A 194 6.00 -22.88 21.64
CA GLU A 194 5.91 -21.43 21.59
C GLU A 194 7.24 -20.83 21.16
N LEU A 195 7.22 -20.11 20.03
CA LEU A 195 8.40 -19.48 19.45
C LEU A 195 8.21 -17.96 19.38
N GLY A 196 9.20 -17.22 19.89
CA GLY A 196 9.14 -15.76 19.94
C GLY A 196 9.52 -15.10 18.61
N PHE A 197 8.72 -14.14 18.16
CA PHE A 197 9.03 -13.32 16.99
C PHE A 197 10.21 -12.37 17.24
N ARG A 198 10.99 -12.13 16.18
CA ARG A 198 12.11 -11.20 16.10
C ARG A 198 11.82 -10.16 15.01
N PRO A 199 12.33 -8.92 15.15
CA PRO A 199 12.13 -7.89 14.14
C PRO A 199 12.85 -8.21 12.83
N GLY A 200 12.27 -7.75 11.71
CA GLY A 200 12.76 -7.94 10.35
C GLY A 200 12.14 -9.16 9.66
N SER A 201 12.12 -9.17 8.32
CA SER A 201 11.56 -10.28 7.52
C SER A 201 12.54 -11.45 7.27
N GLY A 202 13.72 -11.42 7.89
CA GLY A 202 14.78 -12.44 7.76
C GLY A 202 15.71 -12.27 6.55
N GLU A 203 16.74 -13.13 6.49
CA GLU A 203 17.95 -13.00 5.64
C GLU A 203 17.66 -12.98 4.12
N SER A 204 16.60 -13.68 3.67
CA SER A 204 16.33 -13.88 2.24
C SER A 204 15.64 -12.72 1.52
N ASN A 205 15.03 -11.77 2.23
CA ASN A 205 14.04 -10.88 1.63
C ASN A 205 14.48 -9.41 1.49
N GLY A 206 15.77 -9.14 1.66
CA GLY A 206 16.29 -7.78 1.83
C GLY A 206 15.80 -7.16 3.14
N GLU A 207 16.19 -5.92 3.42
CA GLU A 207 15.72 -5.16 4.59
C GLU A 207 14.25 -4.74 4.43
N LYS A 208 13.33 -5.72 4.34
CA LYS A 208 11.89 -5.47 4.32
C LYS A 208 11.35 -5.45 5.74
N PRO A 209 10.39 -4.55 6.02
CA PRO A 209 9.74 -4.51 7.32
C PRO A 209 8.90 -5.76 7.53
N GLY A 210 8.86 -6.23 8.78
CA GLY A 210 8.19 -7.47 9.15
C GLY A 210 8.73 -8.05 10.45
N ILE A 211 8.30 -9.27 10.73
CA ILE A 211 8.73 -10.07 11.87
C ILE A 211 9.03 -11.50 11.40
N HIS A 212 9.93 -12.19 12.08
CA HIS A 212 10.26 -13.58 11.77
C HIS A 212 10.53 -14.41 13.02
N VAL A 213 10.45 -15.74 12.86
CA VAL A 213 10.79 -16.73 13.87
C VAL A 213 11.80 -17.70 13.28
N LEU A 214 12.81 -18.10 14.06
CA LEU A 214 13.71 -19.19 13.69
C LEU A 214 13.02 -20.53 13.97
N LEU A 215 12.99 -21.42 12.98
CA LEU A 215 12.40 -22.76 13.06
C LEU A 215 13.49 -23.83 13.31
N VAL A 216 14.41 -23.56 14.23
CA VAL A 216 15.49 -24.49 14.58
C VAL A 216 14.89 -25.77 15.14
N ASP A 217 15.20 -26.91 14.51
CA ASP A 217 14.71 -28.24 14.88
C ASP A 217 13.17 -28.35 14.97
N ALA A 218 12.44 -27.45 14.31
CA ALA A 218 10.98 -27.37 14.35
C ALA A 218 10.32 -27.95 13.07
N LEU A 219 11.08 -28.63 12.21
CA LEU A 219 10.66 -29.09 10.88
C LEU A 219 10.77 -30.61 10.65
N ASP A 220 10.78 -31.40 11.72
CA ASP A 220 10.92 -32.87 11.65
C ASP A 220 9.64 -33.61 11.24
N GLY A 221 8.49 -32.96 11.34
CA GLY A 221 7.17 -33.50 10.98
C GLY A 221 6.85 -33.45 9.47
N GLN A 222 5.66 -33.95 9.11
CA GLN A 222 5.12 -33.83 7.74
C GLN A 222 4.20 -32.61 7.56
N THR A 223 3.59 -32.17 8.66
CA THR A 223 2.67 -31.04 8.69
C THR A 223 2.90 -30.23 9.95
N PHE A 224 2.69 -28.92 9.85
CA PHE A 224 2.91 -27.98 10.95
C PHE A 224 1.72 -27.04 11.04
N ASP A 225 0.94 -27.18 12.10
CA ASP A 225 -0.11 -26.23 12.44
C ASP A 225 0.53 -25.00 13.08
N PHE A 226 0.09 -23.81 12.68
CA PHE A 226 0.58 -22.58 13.25
C PHE A 226 -0.58 -21.67 13.66
N SER A 227 -0.37 -20.90 14.71
CA SER A 227 -1.25 -19.79 15.05
C SER A 227 -0.53 -18.69 15.82
N PHE A 228 -0.98 -17.44 15.64
CA PHE A 228 -0.51 -16.32 16.43
C PHE A 228 -1.54 -15.18 16.43
N PRO A 229 -1.73 -14.48 17.56
CA PRO A 229 -2.44 -13.21 17.57
C PRO A 229 -1.54 -12.09 17.01
N MET A 230 -2.09 -11.00 16.49
CA MET A 230 -1.30 -9.82 16.16
C MET A 230 -2.17 -8.56 16.33
N THR A 231 -1.68 -7.58 17.09
CA THR A 231 -2.36 -6.29 17.24
C THR A 231 -1.54 -5.20 16.56
N ILE A 232 -2.11 -4.60 15.52
CA ILE A 232 -1.44 -3.61 14.67
C ILE A 232 -2.27 -2.33 14.53
N ASN A 233 -1.64 -1.19 14.75
CA ASN A 233 -2.20 0.11 14.46
C ASN A 233 -2.01 0.47 12.99
N GLY A 234 -3.04 1.06 12.40
CA GLY A 234 -2.99 1.52 11.03
C GLY A 234 -3.94 2.67 10.75
N SER A 235 -3.90 3.11 9.51
CA SER A 235 -4.75 4.17 8.97
C SER A 235 -5.17 3.83 7.55
N GLY A 236 -6.28 4.41 7.07
CA GLY A 236 -6.64 4.37 5.65
C GLY A 236 -7.10 3.01 5.15
N ILE A 237 -6.17 2.10 4.91
CA ILE A 237 -6.42 0.77 4.34
C ILE A 237 -5.60 -0.32 5.02
N VAL A 238 -6.15 -1.54 5.06
CA VAL A 238 -5.44 -2.77 5.35
C VAL A 238 -5.51 -3.70 4.14
N HIS A 239 -4.37 -4.21 3.70
CA HIS A 239 -4.25 -5.20 2.64
C HIS A 239 -3.79 -6.53 3.23
N PHE A 240 -4.35 -7.62 2.70
CA PHE A 240 -3.92 -8.98 3.00
C PHE A 240 -3.50 -9.65 1.70
N THR A 241 -2.30 -10.22 1.68
CA THR A 241 -1.82 -10.99 0.54
C THR A 241 -2.14 -12.47 0.75
N PRO A 242 -2.85 -13.15 -0.17
CA PRO A 242 -3.37 -14.50 0.06
C PRO A 242 -2.30 -15.59 -0.09
N PHE A 243 -1.40 -15.69 0.89
CA PHE A 243 -0.26 -16.60 0.83
C PHE A 243 -0.60 -18.06 1.18
N GLY A 244 -1.84 -18.45 1.45
CA GLY A 244 -2.24 -19.86 1.56
C GLY A 244 -2.69 -20.47 0.23
N ARG A 245 -2.48 -21.79 0.02
CA ARG A 245 -3.11 -22.53 -1.09
C ARG A 245 -4.62 -22.33 -1.07
N GLU A 246 -5.20 -22.40 0.12
CA GLU A 246 -6.52 -21.87 0.45
C GLU A 246 -6.36 -20.72 1.44
N THR A 247 -6.88 -19.54 1.09
CA THR A 247 -6.87 -18.38 2.01
C THR A 247 -8.29 -17.92 2.30
N GLU A 248 -8.63 -17.88 3.59
CA GLU A 248 -9.87 -17.31 4.10
C GLU A 248 -9.56 -16.13 5.02
N ILE A 249 -10.27 -15.02 4.81
CA ILE A 249 -10.12 -13.80 5.60
C ILE A 249 -11.51 -13.36 6.06
N GLU A 250 -11.69 -13.18 7.35
CA GLU A 250 -12.89 -12.62 7.97
C GLU A 250 -12.50 -11.33 8.69
N LEU A 251 -13.16 -10.23 8.38
CA LEU A 251 -12.91 -8.94 9.01
C LEU A 251 -14.21 -8.35 9.55
N THR A 252 -14.18 -7.92 10.81
CA THR A 252 -15.25 -7.16 11.45
C THR A 252 -14.75 -5.78 11.86
N SER A 253 -15.56 -4.75 11.69
CA SER A 253 -15.22 -3.37 12.00
C SER A 253 -16.42 -2.63 12.54
N ASP A 254 -16.17 -1.63 13.39
CA ASP A 254 -17.16 -0.64 13.84
C ASP A 254 -17.31 0.55 12.86
N TRP A 255 -16.63 0.52 11.71
CA TRP A 255 -16.69 1.59 10.71
C TRP A 255 -17.89 1.39 9.76
N PRO A 256 -18.85 2.33 9.69
CA PRO A 256 -20.10 2.13 8.93
C PRO A 256 -19.94 2.29 7.41
N ASP A 257 -18.90 2.98 6.96
CA ASP A 257 -18.71 3.35 5.54
C ASP A 257 -17.45 2.69 4.94
N PRO A 258 -17.38 1.34 4.81
CA PRO A 258 -16.21 0.67 4.29
C PRO A 258 -16.06 0.86 2.77
N SER A 259 -14.80 0.83 2.32
CA SER A 259 -14.47 0.65 0.91
C SER A 259 -13.66 -0.62 0.75
N PHE A 260 -14.08 -1.49 -0.17
CA PHE A 260 -13.39 -2.73 -0.49
C PHE A 260 -12.54 -2.52 -1.75
N LYS A 261 -11.23 -2.74 -1.65
CA LYS A 261 -10.24 -2.55 -2.72
C LYS A 261 -9.33 -3.77 -2.84
N GLY A 262 -8.66 -3.87 -3.98
CA GLY A 262 -7.73 -4.96 -4.29
C GLY A 262 -8.24 -5.83 -5.43
N ASN A 263 -7.59 -6.98 -5.62
CA ASN A 263 -7.85 -7.88 -6.75
C ASN A 263 -9.09 -8.77 -6.53
N TRP A 264 -9.57 -8.90 -5.28
CA TRP A 264 -10.75 -9.68 -4.91
C TRP A 264 -11.68 -8.87 -4.01
N LEU A 265 -12.97 -8.90 -4.32
CA LEU A 265 -14.01 -8.38 -3.44
C LEU A 265 -14.47 -9.47 -2.45
N PRO A 266 -15.08 -9.11 -1.31
CA PRO A 266 -15.64 -10.09 -0.38
C PRO A 266 -16.66 -10.99 -1.09
N VAL A 267 -16.63 -12.29 -0.76
CA VAL A 267 -17.67 -13.24 -1.19
C VAL A 267 -18.96 -13.03 -0.40
N GLU A 268 -18.83 -12.61 0.86
CA GLU A 268 -19.93 -12.22 1.73
C GLU A 268 -19.61 -10.88 2.39
N ARG A 269 -20.62 -10.01 2.50
CA ARG A 269 -20.50 -8.75 3.23
C ARG A 269 -21.82 -8.30 3.80
N GLU A 270 -21.75 -7.74 5.00
CA GLU A 270 -22.83 -7.04 5.68
C GLU A 270 -22.30 -5.67 6.11
N VAL A 271 -23.05 -4.61 5.81
CA VAL A 271 -22.69 -3.22 6.15
C VAL A 271 -23.93 -2.56 6.73
N ASN A 272 -23.81 -1.98 7.92
CA ASN A 272 -24.88 -1.32 8.65
C ASN A 272 -24.33 -0.08 9.40
N ALA A 273 -25.18 0.58 10.19
CA ALA A 273 -24.79 1.80 10.91
C ALA A 273 -23.81 1.53 12.06
N GLU A 274 -23.76 0.28 12.54
CA GLU A 274 -22.87 -0.18 13.59
C GLU A 274 -21.49 -0.60 13.06
N GLY A 275 -21.35 -0.87 11.76
CA GLY A 275 -20.09 -1.21 11.13
C GLY A 275 -20.21 -2.14 9.93
N PHE A 276 -19.22 -3.02 9.75
CA PHE A 276 -19.26 -4.04 8.72
C PHE A 276 -18.66 -5.38 9.15
N LYS A 277 -19.12 -6.44 8.48
CA LYS A 277 -18.52 -7.76 8.48
C LYS A 277 -18.32 -8.22 7.04
N ALA A 278 -17.14 -8.72 6.71
CA ALA A 278 -16.81 -9.16 5.36
C ALA A 278 -15.94 -10.41 5.39
N THR A 279 -16.21 -11.32 4.45
CA THR A 279 -15.48 -12.57 4.28
C THR A 279 -14.93 -12.66 2.86
N TRP A 280 -13.66 -13.02 2.73
CA TRP A 280 -12.99 -13.33 1.48
C TRP A 280 -12.54 -14.78 1.49
N SER A 281 -12.76 -15.48 0.38
CA SER A 281 -12.24 -16.82 0.15
C SER A 281 -11.50 -16.82 -1.18
N ILE A 282 -10.18 -16.99 -1.14
CA ILE A 282 -9.31 -16.97 -2.32
C ILE A 282 -8.82 -18.41 -2.57
N PRO A 283 -9.26 -19.06 -3.67
CA PRO A 283 -8.80 -20.38 -4.03
C PRO A 283 -7.42 -20.34 -4.67
N PHE A 284 -6.73 -21.50 -4.65
CA PHE A 284 -5.37 -21.67 -5.17
C PHE A 284 -5.15 -21.07 -6.57
N LEU A 285 -6.03 -21.43 -7.51
CA LEU A 285 -5.95 -21.02 -8.92
C LEU A 285 -6.30 -19.55 -9.17
N GLY A 286 -6.82 -18.85 -8.16
CA GLY A 286 -7.09 -17.42 -8.25
C GLY A 286 -5.81 -16.58 -8.25
N ARG A 287 -4.66 -17.14 -7.85
CA ARG A 287 -3.41 -16.42 -7.62
C ARG A 287 -2.46 -16.54 -8.82
N ASN A 288 -1.68 -15.48 -9.08
CA ASN A 288 -0.70 -15.42 -10.17
C ASN A 288 0.73 -15.77 -9.71
N TYR A 289 0.89 -16.60 -8.69
CA TYR A 289 2.19 -17.00 -8.14
C TYR A 289 2.18 -18.45 -7.65
N PRO A 290 3.33 -19.15 -7.69
CA PRO A 290 3.42 -20.56 -7.31
C PRO A 290 3.35 -20.76 -5.79
N GLN A 291 3.12 -22.02 -5.37
CA GLN A 291 3.12 -22.42 -3.95
C GLN A 291 4.51 -22.41 -3.32
N GLN A 292 5.55 -22.52 -4.14
CA GLN A 292 6.94 -22.46 -3.73
C GLN A 292 7.79 -21.87 -4.84
N TRP A 293 8.89 -21.22 -4.48
CA TRP A 293 9.87 -20.71 -5.44
C TRP A 293 11.25 -20.63 -4.80
N GLU A 294 12.28 -20.57 -5.65
CA GLU A 294 13.64 -20.30 -5.23
C GLU A 294 14.02 -18.85 -5.53
N THR A 295 14.93 -18.29 -4.75
CA THR A 295 15.54 -16.99 -4.97
C THR A 295 17.05 -17.16 -4.89
N GLY A 296 17.73 -16.81 -5.98
CA GLY A 296 19.19 -16.74 -6.03
C GLY A 296 19.71 -15.44 -5.45
N ALA A 297 20.98 -15.43 -5.04
CA ALA A 297 21.69 -14.19 -4.74
C ALA A 297 22.15 -13.56 -6.07
N ASP A 298 21.25 -12.80 -6.71
CA ASP A 298 21.59 -11.85 -7.78
C ASP A 298 21.55 -10.41 -7.24
#